data_AF-A0A9W8LIH0-F1
#
_entry.id   AF-A0A9W8LIH0-F1
#
_cell.length_a   1.000
_cell.length_b   1.000
_cell.length_c   1.000
_cell.angle_alpha   90.00
_cell.angle_beta   90.00
_cell.angle_gamma   90.00
#
_symmetry.space_group_name_H-M   'P 1'
#
loop_
_entity.id
_entity.type
_entity.pdbx_description
1 polymer ?
#
loop_
_entity_poly.entity_id
_entity_poly.type
_entity_poly.pdbx_seq_one_letter_code
_entity_poly.pdbx_strand_id
1 'polypeptide(L)'
;MDPRSVARHVESDADRAAAHRLYTLVFPVDAAAGRVLLGMKKRGFGRGKLNGFGGKVEAGETVAQGAVRELAEESGLAARSVEQCGLLLFYFEGDPTAMEVHVFQARDYAGAAAESDEMRPEWFPVDQMPFDRMWADDRFWWPCVVDGAKFVGRFWFKADQTTIVRQSLVRVDSLDFGGAAS
;
A
#
# COMPACT_ATOMS: atom_id res chain seq x y z
N MET A 1 -20.69 3.73 -8.14
CA MET A 1 -19.76 4.65 -7.44
C MET A 1 -18.59 4.90 -8.35
N ASP A 2 -18.19 6.17 -8.55
CA ASP A 2 -16.91 6.46 -9.20
C ASP A 2 -15.80 6.09 -8.20
N PRO A 3 -14.94 5.09 -8.49
CA PRO A 3 -13.84 4.74 -7.59
C PRO A 3 -12.82 5.89 -7.42
N ARG A 4 -12.94 7.00 -8.17
CA ARG A 4 -11.93 8.07 -8.29
C ARG A 4 -11.97 9.21 -7.26
N SER A 5 -12.56 9.07 -6.08
CA SER A 5 -12.62 10.26 -5.21
C SER A 5 -12.58 10.00 -3.71
N VAL A 6 -11.91 8.95 -3.27
CA VAL A 6 -11.41 8.98 -1.90
C VAL A 6 -10.35 10.08 -1.78
N ALA A 7 -9.38 10.13 -2.72
CA ALA A 7 -8.35 11.16 -2.75
C ALA A 7 -8.89 12.61 -2.67
N ARG A 8 -9.96 12.97 -3.41
CA ARG A 8 -10.49 14.35 -3.37
C ARG A 8 -11.08 14.75 -2.01
N HIS A 9 -11.56 13.80 -1.22
CA HIS A 9 -12.06 14.10 0.12
C HIS A 9 -10.92 14.44 1.09
N VAL A 10 -9.69 14.06 0.73
CA VAL A 10 -8.53 14.20 1.61
C VAL A 10 -7.45 15.13 1.03
N GLU A 11 -7.46 15.48 -0.25
CA GLU A 11 -6.52 16.46 -0.82
C GLU A 11 -7.00 17.91 -0.62
N SER A 12 -6.05 18.81 -0.35
CA SER A 12 -6.29 20.25 -0.46
C SER A 12 -6.19 20.68 -1.94
N ASP A 13 -6.85 21.78 -2.33
CA ASP A 13 -6.80 22.27 -3.72
C ASP A 13 -5.36 22.57 -4.20
N ALA A 14 -4.46 22.94 -3.28
CA ALA A 14 -3.05 23.22 -3.58
C ALA A 14 -2.23 21.95 -3.87
N ASP A 15 -2.74 20.79 -3.47
CA ASP A 15 -2.07 19.49 -3.52
C ASP A 15 -2.69 18.52 -4.54
N ARG A 16 -3.72 18.97 -5.25
CA ARG A 16 -4.52 18.13 -6.14
C ARG A 16 -3.73 17.73 -7.38
N ALA A 17 -3.50 16.43 -7.56
CA ALA A 17 -2.90 15.91 -8.78
C ALA A 17 -3.86 16.05 -9.98
N ALA A 18 -3.29 16.11 -11.19
CA ALA A 18 -4.10 16.17 -12.41
C ALA A 18 -4.87 14.86 -12.66
N ALA A 19 -4.27 13.74 -12.26
CA ALA A 19 -4.86 12.42 -12.33
C ALA A 19 -4.36 11.54 -11.19
N HIS A 20 -5.15 10.52 -10.87
CA HIS A 20 -4.80 9.47 -9.91
C HIS A 20 -4.78 8.12 -10.60
N ARG A 21 -3.83 7.28 -10.21
CA ARG A 21 -3.82 5.88 -10.57
C ARG A 21 -3.91 5.03 -9.32
N LEU A 22 -4.85 4.08 -9.34
CA LEU A 22 -5.14 3.20 -8.22
C LEU A 22 -4.16 2.04 -8.14
N TYR A 23 -3.69 1.78 -6.93
CA TYR A 23 -2.81 0.68 -6.58
C TYR A 23 -3.25 0.03 -5.27
N THR A 24 -2.82 -1.21 -5.09
CA THR A 24 -3.01 -1.98 -3.85
C THR A 24 -1.66 -2.25 -3.21
N LEU A 25 -1.65 -2.43 -1.90
CA LEU A 25 -0.49 -2.88 -1.15
C LEU A 25 -0.96 -3.72 0.03
N VAL A 26 -0.58 -5.00 0.04
CA VAL A 26 -1.09 -6.01 0.97
C VAL A 26 0.07 -6.55 1.81
N PHE A 27 -0.16 -6.59 3.12
CA PHE A 27 0.75 -7.18 4.09
C PHE A 27 0.12 -8.43 4.71
N PRO A 28 0.53 -9.65 4.30
CA PRO A 28 0.15 -10.87 4.98
C PRO A 28 0.72 -10.91 6.40
N VAL A 29 -0.13 -11.16 7.39
CA VAL A 29 0.24 -11.16 8.80
C VAL A 29 -0.06 -12.53 9.41
N ASP A 30 0.97 -13.15 9.95
CA ASP A 30 0.87 -14.33 10.80
C ASP A 30 0.79 -13.85 12.26
N ALA A 31 -0.44 -13.70 12.74
CA ALA A 31 -0.72 -13.16 14.07
C ALA A 31 -0.22 -14.07 15.20
N ALA A 32 -0.19 -15.39 14.98
CA ALA A 32 0.26 -16.34 15.98
C ALA A 32 1.78 -16.23 16.20
N ALA A 33 2.53 -15.99 15.13
CA ALA A 33 3.98 -15.82 15.19
C ALA A 33 4.44 -14.35 15.29
N GLY A 34 3.52 -13.38 15.29
CA GLY A 34 3.85 -11.95 15.41
C GLY A 34 4.70 -11.40 14.26
N ARG A 35 4.48 -11.90 13.03
CA ARG A 35 5.31 -11.58 11.87
C ARG A 35 4.48 -11.17 10.65
N VAL A 36 5.08 -10.38 9.78
CA VAL A 36 4.55 -9.92 8.51
C VAL A 36 5.41 -10.43 7.36
N LEU A 37 4.78 -10.78 6.24
CA LEU A 37 5.48 -11.16 5.03
C LEU A 37 5.77 -9.91 4.19
N LEU A 38 7.03 -9.75 3.82
CA LEU A 38 7.47 -8.78 2.82
C LEU A 38 8.01 -9.53 1.60
N GLY A 39 8.07 -8.87 0.45
CA GLY A 39 8.78 -9.37 -0.72
C GLY A 39 9.85 -8.40 -1.17
N MET A 40 11.05 -8.92 -1.50
CA MET A 40 12.07 -8.13 -2.17
C MET A 40 11.74 -8.05 -3.66
N LYS A 41 11.53 -6.84 -4.16
CA LYS A 41 11.17 -6.61 -5.55
C LYS A 41 12.35 -6.85 -6.48
N LYS A 42 12.20 -7.76 -7.44
CA LYS A 42 13.26 -8.23 -8.36
C LYS A 42 13.36 -7.40 -9.63
N ARG A 43 12.27 -6.75 -10.06
CA ARG A 43 12.19 -5.96 -11.30
C ARG A 43 11.27 -4.75 -11.17
N GLY A 44 11.40 -3.80 -12.10
CA GLY A 44 10.53 -2.63 -12.19
C GLY A 44 10.75 -1.57 -11.11
N PHE A 45 9.74 -0.73 -10.92
CA PHE A 45 9.72 0.35 -9.93
C PHE A 45 9.87 -0.22 -8.51
N GLY A 46 10.82 0.29 -7.72
CA GLY A 46 11.12 -0.23 -6.38
C GLY A 46 12.04 -1.46 -6.35
N ARG A 47 12.65 -1.87 -7.47
CA ARG A 47 13.61 -2.99 -7.50
C ARG A 47 14.67 -2.85 -6.40
N GLY A 48 14.89 -3.94 -5.67
CA GLY A 48 15.85 -4.05 -4.58
C GLY A 48 15.29 -3.68 -3.21
N LYS A 49 14.12 -3.02 -3.14
CA LYS A 49 13.44 -2.72 -1.88
C LYS A 49 12.56 -3.89 -1.44
N LEU A 50 12.43 -4.05 -0.12
CA LEU A 50 11.38 -4.84 0.50
C LEU A 50 10.08 -4.02 0.52
N ASN A 51 8.94 -4.68 0.29
CA ASN A 51 7.63 -4.06 0.40
C ASN A 51 6.55 -5.12 0.71
N GLY A 52 5.31 -4.68 0.93
CA GLY A 52 4.14 -5.53 0.76
C GLY A 52 3.92 -5.94 -0.71
N PHE A 53 2.88 -6.74 -0.94
CA PHE A 53 2.53 -7.29 -2.26
C PHE A 53 1.39 -6.48 -2.89
N GLY A 54 1.49 -6.15 -4.16
CA GLY A 54 0.48 -5.29 -4.76
C GLY A 54 0.88 -4.65 -6.07
N GLY A 55 -0.13 -4.13 -6.76
CA GLY A 55 0.03 -3.62 -8.11
C GLY A 55 -1.11 -2.69 -8.50
N LYS A 56 -1.28 -2.51 -9.81
CA LYS A 56 -2.32 -1.62 -10.33
C LYS A 56 -3.68 -2.29 -10.21
N VAL A 57 -4.70 -1.52 -9.87
CA VAL A 57 -6.08 -1.98 -9.97
C VAL A 57 -6.49 -1.98 -11.44
N GLU A 58 -6.99 -3.10 -11.93
CA GLU A 58 -7.41 -3.29 -13.32
C GLU A 58 -8.84 -2.82 -13.59
N ALA A 59 -9.19 -2.68 -14.87
CA ALA A 59 -10.54 -2.31 -15.26
C ALA A 59 -11.53 -3.47 -14.99
N GLY A 60 -12.59 -3.17 -14.25
CA GLY A 60 -13.66 -4.14 -13.95
C GLY A 60 -13.50 -4.87 -12.63
N GLU A 61 -12.41 -4.64 -11.89
CA GLU A 61 -12.26 -5.13 -10.51
C GLU A 61 -12.41 -4.00 -9.48
N THR A 62 -12.81 -4.37 -8.27
CA THR A 62 -12.73 -3.51 -7.08
C THR A 62 -11.28 -3.48 -6.57
N VAL A 63 -10.94 -2.46 -5.77
CA VAL A 63 -9.61 -2.36 -5.14
C VAL A 63 -9.29 -3.60 -4.30
N ALA A 64 -10.26 -4.13 -3.55
CA ALA A 64 -10.06 -5.34 -2.74
C ALA A 64 -9.85 -6.59 -3.60
N GLN A 65 -10.53 -6.69 -4.75
CA GLN A 65 -10.31 -7.79 -5.71
C GLN A 65 -8.89 -7.72 -6.30
N GLY A 66 -8.44 -6.53 -6.71
CA GLY A 66 -7.07 -6.33 -7.17
C GLY A 66 -6.03 -6.66 -6.10
N ALA A 67 -6.30 -6.31 -4.83
CA ALA A 67 -5.41 -6.64 -3.71
C ALA A 67 -5.25 -8.16 -3.52
N VAL A 68 -6.35 -8.91 -3.58
CA VAL A 68 -6.32 -10.38 -3.49
C VAL A 68 -5.61 -11.01 -4.68
N ARG A 69 -5.89 -10.53 -5.90
CA ARG A 69 -5.25 -11.00 -7.13
C ARG A 69 -3.73 -10.79 -7.09
N GLU A 70 -3.28 -9.56 -6.85
CA GLU A 70 -1.86 -9.20 -6.81
C GLU A 70 -1.10 -9.98 -5.72
N LEU A 71 -1.70 -10.16 -4.54
CA LEU A 71 -1.11 -10.97 -3.48
C LEU A 71 -0.88 -12.42 -3.96
N ALA A 72 -1.86 -13.02 -4.65
CA ALA A 72 -1.74 -14.36 -5.17
C ALA A 72 -0.66 -14.48 -6.26
N GLU A 73 -0.62 -13.53 -7.19
CA GLU A 73 0.37 -13.50 -8.28
C GLU A 73 1.80 -13.33 -7.78
N GLU A 74 2.03 -12.42 -6.83
CA GLU A 74 3.38 -12.06 -6.40
C GLU A 74 3.94 -13.00 -5.31
N SER A 75 3.08 -13.62 -4.49
CA SER A 75 3.50 -14.42 -3.33
C SER A 75 3.02 -15.88 -3.33
N GLY A 76 2.06 -16.24 -4.19
CA GLY A 76 1.41 -17.55 -4.18
C GLY A 76 0.38 -17.76 -3.05
N LEU A 77 0.15 -16.76 -2.20
CA LEU A 77 -0.83 -16.84 -1.10
C LEU A 77 -2.25 -16.54 -1.60
N ALA A 78 -3.20 -17.39 -1.22
CA ALA A 78 -4.62 -17.21 -1.51
C ALA A 78 -5.34 -16.60 -0.29
N ALA A 79 -5.45 -15.28 -0.25
CA ALA A 79 -6.23 -14.60 0.79
C ALA A 79 -7.73 -14.79 0.59
N ARG A 80 -8.44 -15.15 1.67
CA ARG A 80 -9.91 -15.22 1.70
C ARG A 80 -10.53 -13.84 1.80
N SER A 81 -9.89 -12.95 2.55
CA SER A 81 -10.29 -11.56 2.70
C SER A 81 -9.07 -10.69 3.03
N VAL A 82 -9.23 -9.38 2.77
CA VAL A 82 -8.26 -8.35 3.10
C VAL A 82 -8.96 -7.21 3.83
N GLU A 83 -8.28 -6.61 4.81
CA GLU A 83 -8.80 -5.50 5.60
C GLU A 83 -8.00 -4.23 5.27
N GLN A 84 -8.69 -3.18 4.81
CA GLN A 84 -8.02 -1.91 4.51
C GLN A 84 -7.64 -1.18 5.81
N CYS A 85 -6.36 -0.89 5.99
CA CYS A 85 -5.84 -0.17 7.14
C CYS A 85 -5.25 1.20 6.78
N GLY A 86 -5.02 1.49 5.50
CA GLY A 86 -4.46 2.77 5.10
C GLY A 86 -4.83 3.23 3.71
N LEU A 87 -4.59 4.51 3.49
CA LEU A 87 -4.54 5.14 2.18
C LEU A 87 -3.29 6.01 2.09
N LEU A 88 -2.51 5.81 1.04
CA LEU A 88 -1.30 6.57 0.77
C LEU A 88 -1.43 7.28 -0.58
N LEU A 89 -1.14 8.57 -0.61
CA LEU A 89 -1.01 9.34 -1.83
C LEU A 89 0.46 9.70 -2.04
N PHE A 90 1.03 9.23 -3.15
CA PHE A 90 2.40 9.51 -3.53
C PHE A 90 2.45 10.44 -4.74
N TYR A 91 3.27 11.48 -4.63
CA TYR A 91 3.53 12.43 -5.69
C TYR A 91 5.02 12.41 -5.98
N PHE A 92 5.40 12.30 -7.24
CA PHE A 92 6.78 12.29 -7.67
C PHE A 92 7.07 13.53 -8.51
N GLU A 93 8.15 14.23 -8.21
CA GLU A 93 8.60 15.38 -8.98
C GLU A 93 8.69 15.04 -10.48
N GLY A 94 7.98 15.83 -11.31
CA GLY A 94 7.90 15.63 -12.75
C GLY A 94 6.83 14.64 -13.23
N ASP A 95 6.12 13.95 -12.34
CA ASP A 95 4.98 13.11 -12.69
C ASP A 95 3.66 13.83 -12.36
N PRO A 96 2.80 14.11 -13.36
CA PRO A 96 1.49 14.73 -13.12
C PRO A 96 0.45 13.78 -12.51
N THR A 97 0.75 12.47 -12.44
CA THR A 97 -0.16 11.45 -11.93
C THR A 97 0.25 11.03 -10.52
N ALA A 98 -0.63 11.23 -9.54
CA ALA A 98 -0.44 10.69 -8.20
C ALA A 98 -0.71 9.18 -8.18
N MET A 99 0.05 8.46 -7.35
CA MET A 99 -0.26 7.07 -7.01
C MET A 99 -1.16 7.07 -5.77
N GLU A 100 -2.36 6.53 -5.91
CA GLU A 100 -3.30 6.30 -4.81
C GLU A 100 -3.22 4.83 -4.42
N VAL A 101 -2.55 4.56 -3.30
CA VAL A 101 -2.24 3.21 -2.82
C VAL A 101 -3.12 2.88 -1.63
N HIS A 102 -3.97 1.87 -1.80
CA HIS A 102 -4.79 1.34 -0.71
C HIS A 102 -4.02 0.23 0.02
N VAL A 103 -3.80 0.44 1.32
CA VAL A 103 -3.00 -0.46 2.15
C VAL A 103 -3.91 -1.42 2.90
N PHE A 104 -3.59 -2.71 2.81
CA PHE A 104 -4.37 -3.81 3.39
C PHE A 104 -3.51 -4.72 4.27
N GLN A 105 -4.15 -5.34 5.25
CA GLN A 105 -3.64 -6.53 5.93
C GLN A 105 -4.41 -7.77 5.48
N ALA A 106 -3.72 -8.88 5.28
CA ALA A 106 -4.32 -10.20 5.08
C ALA A 106 -3.96 -11.09 6.27
N ARG A 107 -4.95 -11.48 7.08
CA ARG A 107 -4.75 -12.38 8.24
C ARG A 107 -5.32 -13.78 7.98
N ASP A 108 -6.14 -13.90 6.95
CA ASP A 108 -6.86 -15.11 6.61
C ASP A 108 -6.53 -15.54 5.18
N TYR A 109 -5.55 -16.43 5.03
CA TYR A 109 -5.03 -16.89 3.75
C TYR A 109 -4.64 -18.37 3.79
N ALA A 110 -4.52 -18.97 2.61
CA ALA A 110 -4.06 -20.34 2.42
C ALA A 110 -2.84 -20.39 1.50
N GLY A 111 -2.12 -21.51 1.54
CA GLY A 111 -0.89 -21.72 0.78
C GLY A 111 0.38 -21.37 1.56
N ALA A 112 1.51 -21.46 0.86
CA ALA A 112 2.82 -21.10 1.38
C ALA A 112 3.41 -20.02 0.47
N ALA A 113 4.08 -19.03 1.07
CA ALA A 113 4.73 -17.98 0.31
C ALA A 113 5.82 -18.57 -0.60
N ALA A 114 5.80 -18.21 -1.88
CA ALA A 114 6.71 -18.69 -2.90
C ALA A 114 7.33 -17.52 -3.67
N GLU A 115 8.58 -17.68 -4.08
CA GLU A 115 9.24 -16.71 -4.97
C GLU A 115 8.58 -16.71 -6.35
N SER A 116 8.33 -15.51 -6.87
CA SER A 116 7.84 -15.28 -8.22
C SER A 116 8.91 -14.60 -9.08
N ASP A 117 8.60 -14.34 -10.35
CA ASP A 117 9.46 -13.53 -11.22
C ASP A 117 9.57 -12.08 -10.74
N GLU A 118 8.62 -11.60 -9.92
CA GLU A 118 8.58 -10.22 -9.43
C GLU A 118 9.09 -10.06 -8.00
N MET A 119 8.77 -11.00 -7.10
CA MET A 119 8.97 -10.84 -5.67
C MET A 119 9.62 -12.08 -5.05
N ARG A 120 10.55 -11.84 -4.11
CA ARG A 120 11.11 -12.87 -3.24
C ARG A 120 10.61 -12.70 -1.80
N PRO A 121 9.63 -13.50 -1.32
CA PRO A 121 9.05 -13.36 0.00
C PRO A 121 10.01 -13.69 1.16
N GLU A 122 9.89 -12.97 2.26
CA GLU A 122 10.64 -13.16 3.51
C GLU A 122 9.80 -12.65 4.70
N TRP A 123 9.81 -13.38 5.81
CA TRP A 123 9.06 -13.03 7.01
C TRP A 123 9.89 -12.15 7.96
N PHE A 124 9.26 -11.12 8.51
CA PHE A 124 9.88 -10.19 9.47
C PHE A 124 8.98 -10.01 10.70
N PRO A 125 9.52 -9.79 11.90
CA PRO A 125 8.72 -9.39 13.06
C PRO A 125 8.00 -8.07 12.78
N VAL A 126 6.72 -7.97 13.18
CA VAL A 126 5.89 -6.78 12.89
C VAL A 126 6.43 -5.49 13.55
N ASP A 127 7.17 -5.64 14.63
CA ASP A 127 7.79 -4.57 15.43
C ASP A 127 9.26 -4.29 15.07
N GLN A 128 9.85 -5.07 14.15
CA GLN A 128 11.26 -4.96 13.74
C GLN A 128 11.38 -4.92 12.22
N MET A 129 10.70 -3.95 11.61
CA MET A 129 10.74 -3.77 10.16
C MET A 129 12.13 -3.33 9.68
N PRO A 130 12.64 -3.89 8.56
CA PRO A 130 13.93 -3.54 7.98
C PRO A 130 13.83 -2.25 7.14
N PHE A 131 13.48 -1.11 7.77
CA PHE A 131 13.17 0.14 7.07
C PHE A 131 14.29 0.68 6.17
N ASP A 132 15.54 0.34 6.48
CA ASP A 132 16.73 0.65 5.68
C ASP A 132 16.74 -0.06 4.31
N ARG A 133 15.98 -1.15 4.18
CA ARG A 133 15.78 -1.92 2.94
C ARG A 133 14.44 -1.64 2.27
N MET A 134 13.64 -0.71 2.80
CA MET A 134 12.26 -0.46 2.37
C MET A 134 12.11 0.91 1.68
N TRP A 135 10.88 1.34 1.38
CA TRP A 135 10.65 2.71 0.95
C TRP A 135 10.85 3.69 2.11
N ALA A 136 11.30 4.91 1.80
CA ALA A 136 11.64 5.91 2.81
C ALA A 136 10.42 6.36 3.63
N ASP A 137 9.22 6.24 3.07
CA ASP A 137 7.97 6.62 3.71
C ASP A 137 7.46 5.56 4.72
N ASP A 138 7.83 4.29 4.54
CA ASP A 138 7.31 3.15 5.31
C ASP A 138 7.49 3.34 6.83
N ARG A 139 8.61 3.93 7.24
CA ARG A 139 8.90 4.23 8.66
C ARG A 139 7.95 5.23 9.30
N PHE A 140 7.25 6.04 8.51
CA PHE A 140 6.32 7.03 9.05
C PHE A 140 4.95 6.41 9.29
N TRP A 141 4.44 5.59 8.37
CA TRP A 141 3.07 5.09 8.42
C TRP A 141 2.95 3.66 8.96
N TRP A 142 3.99 2.82 8.88
CA TRP A 142 3.95 1.47 9.44
C TRP A 142 3.60 1.42 10.95
N PRO A 143 4.07 2.35 11.81
CA PRO A 143 3.63 2.39 13.21
C PRO A 143 2.11 2.48 13.39
N CYS A 144 1.38 3.11 12.47
CA CYS A 144 -0.09 3.12 12.51
C CYS A 144 -0.68 1.71 12.30
N VAL A 145 -0.08 0.89 11.43
CA VAL A 145 -0.48 -0.50 11.20
C VAL A 145 -0.28 -1.34 12.46
N VAL A 146 0.88 -1.19 13.13
CA VAL A 146 1.21 -1.89 14.37
C VAL A 146 0.22 -1.53 15.49
N ASP A 147 -0.15 -0.26 15.59
CA ASP A 147 -1.13 0.24 16.56
C ASP A 147 -2.59 -0.16 16.23
N GLY A 148 -2.83 -0.81 15.09
CA GLY A 148 -4.19 -1.13 14.62
C GLY A 148 -5.01 0.10 14.22
N ALA A 149 -4.36 1.25 13.98
CA ALA A 149 -5.01 2.49 13.58
C ALA A 149 -5.20 2.54 12.05
N LYS A 150 -6.31 3.13 11.61
CA LYS A 150 -6.46 3.54 10.21
C LYS A 150 -5.75 4.86 9.97
N PHE A 151 -5.21 5.06 8.77
CA PHE A 151 -4.45 6.27 8.45
C PHE A 151 -4.61 6.73 7.01
N VAL A 152 -4.37 8.03 6.81
CA VAL A 152 -4.16 8.65 5.50
C VAL A 152 -2.81 9.33 5.50
N GLY A 153 -1.94 8.90 4.59
CA GLY A 153 -0.60 9.46 4.38
C GLY A 153 -0.47 10.14 3.02
N ARG A 154 0.35 11.18 2.95
CA ARG A 154 0.73 11.85 1.71
C ARG A 154 2.23 12.09 1.72
N PHE A 155 2.90 11.75 0.63
CA PHE A 155 4.36 11.87 0.53
C PHE A 155 4.74 12.43 -0.84
N TRP A 156 5.52 13.52 -0.83
CA TRP A 156 6.06 14.12 -2.03
C TRP A 156 7.52 13.75 -2.14
N PHE A 157 7.84 12.99 -3.17
CA PHE A 157 9.19 12.55 -3.50
C PHE A 157 9.81 13.41 -4.59
N LYS A 158 11.13 13.59 -4.53
CA LYS A 158 11.91 14.03 -5.69
C LYS A 158 11.94 12.94 -6.78
N ALA A 159 12.46 13.30 -7.95
CA ALA A 159 12.63 12.37 -9.07
C ALA A 159 13.54 11.17 -8.75
N ASP A 160 14.37 11.26 -7.68
CA ASP A 160 15.22 10.18 -7.18
C ASP A 160 14.46 9.05 -6.44
N GLN A 161 13.15 9.19 -6.24
CA GLN A 161 12.26 8.21 -5.59
C GLN A 161 12.70 7.81 -4.18
N THR A 162 13.49 8.68 -3.52
CA THR A 162 14.10 8.42 -2.21
C THR A 162 13.96 9.62 -1.29
N THR A 163 14.17 10.82 -1.80
CA THR A 163 14.10 12.07 -1.02
C THR A 163 12.65 12.52 -0.87
N ILE A 164 12.12 12.49 0.35
CA ILE A 164 10.81 13.07 0.71
C ILE A 164 11.00 14.56 1.00
N VAL A 165 10.32 15.43 0.24
CA VAL A 165 10.38 16.91 0.41
C VAL A 165 9.23 17.46 1.23
N ARG A 166 8.12 16.72 1.31
CA ARG A 166 6.94 17.06 2.10
C ARG A 166 6.21 15.78 2.47
N GLN A 167 5.59 15.78 3.65
CA GLN A 167 4.71 14.69 4.05
C GLN A 167 3.57 15.17 4.97
N SER A 168 2.50 14.39 5.01
CA SER A 168 1.42 14.49 5.99
C SER A 168 0.95 13.09 6.35
N LEU A 169 0.71 12.82 7.62
CA LEU A 169 0.16 11.56 8.09
C LEU A 169 -0.87 11.86 9.16
N VAL A 170 -2.09 11.37 8.97
CA VAL A 170 -3.19 11.53 9.92
C VAL A 170 -3.81 10.17 10.22
N ARG A 171 -4.08 9.91 11.49
CA ARG A 171 -4.94 8.79 11.90
C ARG A 171 -6.39 9.19 11.65
N VAL A 172 -7.21 8.22 11.23
CA VAL A 172 -8.62 8.43 10.91
C VAL A 172 -9.45 7.31 11.53
N ASP A 173 -10.72 7.59 11.81
CA ASP A 173 -11.65 6.57 12.33
C ASP A 173 -12.19 5.67 11.22
N SER A 174 -12.27 6.20 9.99
CA SER A 174 -12.80 5.51 8.82
C SER A 174 -11.98 5.79 7.57
N LEU A 175 -11.92 4.78 6.68
CA LEU A 175 -11.43 4.88 5.30
C LEU A 175 -12.58 4.78 4.28
N ASP A 176 -13.81 4.70 4.77
CA ASP A 176 -15.01 4.96 3.96
C ASP A 176 -15.26 6.46 4.00
N PHE A 177 -14.85 7.13 2.93
CA PHE A 177 -14.95 8.59 2.80
C PHE A 177 -16.28 9.04 2.20
N GLY A 178 -17.27 8.14 2.04
CA GLY A 178 -18.64 8.48 1.70
C GLY A 178 -18.78 9.32 0.44
N GLY A 179 -19.00 8.70 -0.72
CA GLY A 179 -19.77 9.37 -1.76
C GLY A 179 -21.19 9.52 -1.23
N ALA A 180 -21.64 10.76 -0.97
CA ALA A 180 -23.04 11.03 -0.66
C ALA A 180 -23.91 10.28 -1.67
N ALA A 181 -24.76 9.39 -1.18
CA ALA A 181 -25.91 8.94 -1.93
C ALA A 181 -26.84 10.15 -2.07
N SER A 182 -26.78 10.81 -3.21
CA SER A 182 -27.84 11.67 -3.74
C SER A 182 -27.82 11.64 -5.25
#